data_AF-A0A662PW71-F1
#
_entry.id   AF-A0A662PW71-F1
#
_cell.length_a   1.000
_cell.length_b   1.000
_cell.length_c   1.000
_cell.angle_alpha   90.00
_cell.angle_beta   90.00
_cell.angle_gamma   90.00
#
_symmetry.space_group_name_H-M   'P 1'
#
loop_
_entity.id
_entity.type
_entity.pdbx_description
1 polymer ?
#
loop_
_entity_poly.entity_id
_entity_poly.type
_entity_poly.pdbx_seq_one_letter_code
_entity_poly.pdbx_strand_id
1 'polypeptide(L)'
;MITSLIVSTPLSVTHVAAQSDEDADKWLEWAKIAWSYFEPGVGLSPETGIPRASRRFIGVTDWDLGGYIIAIVCAELMGIIPKEGPLGADDRIEKVLHFLETRDLTPYRLPARLYNPETLDPKGDDITNVSDSGRLLIALYILKKYRPDLAKRIDNIVARADYARLADNHAAWRTTAGFYKYYVAHGFKFFGFDKYYPVEKALKTFEEIKKGK
;
A
#
# COMPACT_ATOMS: atom_id res chain seq x y z
N MET A 1 -52.78 -43.53 17.50
CA MET A 1 -51.34 -43.43 17.74
C MET A 1 -50.66 -43.21 16.39
N ILE A 2 -50.20 -41.99 16.09
CA ILE A 2 -49.49 -41.68 14.85
C ILE A 2 -48.03 -41.44 15.21
N THR A 3 -47.17 -42.32 14.72
CA THR A 3 -45.72 -42.29 14.86
C THR A 3 -45.15 -41.34 13.82
N SER A 4 -44.62 -40.19 14.23
CA SER A 4 -43.80 -39.34 13.35
C SER A 4 -42.33 -39.72 13.50
N LEU A 5 -41.77 -40.30 12.44
CA LEU A 5 -40.32 -40.39 12.26
C LEU A 5 -39.77 -38.99 11.95
N ILE A 6 -38.89 -38.49 12.82
CA ILE A 6 -38.02 -37.36 12.50
C ILE A 6 -36.79 -37.95 11.80
N VAL A 7 -36.71 -37.76 10.48
CA VAL A 7 -35.47 -37.95 9.73
C VAL A 7 -34.64 -36.68 9.91
N SER A 8 -33.59 -36.77 10.73
CA SER A 8 -32.59 -35.71 10.86
C SER A 8 -31.57 -35.87 9.74
N THR A 9 -31.57 -34.98 8.76
CA THR A 9 -30.51 -34.91 7.74
C THR A 9 -29.33 -34.07 8.27
N PRO A 10 -28.10 -34.62 8.35
CA PRO A 10 -26.91 -33.82 8.59
C PRO A 10 -26.41 -33.32 7.23
N LEU A 11 -27.05 -32.31 6.65
CA LEU A 11 -26.59 -31.65 5.44
C LEU A 11 -26.60 -30.14 5.68
N SER A 12 -25.52 -29.59 6.24
CA SER A 12 -25.29 -28.12 6.23
C SER A 12 -23.86 -27.72 6.56
N VAL A 13 -23.09 -28.52 7.31
CA VAL A 13 -21.74 -28.11 7.74
C VAL A 13 -20.68 -28.39 6.67
N THR A 14 -20.75 -29.54 6.00
CA THR A 14 -19.76 -29.92 4.97
C THR A 14 -19.88 -29.09 3.69
N HIS A 15 -21.09 -28.68 3.32
CA HIS A 15 -21.34 -27.94 2.08
C HIS A 15 -20.87 -26.47 2.17
N VAL A 16 -21.00 -25.84 3.35
CA VAL A 16 -20.53 -24.47 3.59
C VAL A 16 -19.00 -24.40 3.61
N ALA A 17 -18.34 -25.37 4.26
CA ALA A 17 -16.88 -25.45 4.29
C ALA A 17 -16.28 -25.70 2.89
N ALA A 18 -16.86 -26.64 2.13
CA ALA A 18 -16.39 -26.93 0.77
C ALA A 18 -16.59 -25.73 -0.18
N GLN A 19 -17.68 -24.98 -0.03
CA GLN A 19 -17.94 -23.78 -0.83
C GLN A 19 -17.03 -22.61 -0.43
N SER A 20 -16.69 -22.46 0.85
CA SER A 20 -15.72 -21.46 1.29
C SER A 20 -14.30 -21.75 0.81
N ASP A 21 -13.94 -23.03 0.68
CA ASP A 21 -12.64 -23.44 0.16
C ASP A 21 -12.55 -23.19 -1.36
N GLU A 22 -13.62 -23.49 -2.11
CA GLU A 22 -13.72 -23.18 -3.55
C GLU A 22 -13.65 -21.66 -3.83
N ASP A 23 -14.32 -20.85 -3.01
CA ASP A 23 -14.22 -19.40 -3.09
C ASP A 23 -12.80 -18.90 -2.79
N ALA A 24 -12.12 -19.46 -1.78
CA ALA A 24 -10.75 -19.10 -1.42
C ALA A 24 -9.75 -19.43 -2.55
N ASP A 25 -9.88 -20.60 -3.18
CA ASP A 25 -9.05 -21.00 -4.33
C ASP A 25 -9.21 -20.02 -5.49
N LYS A 26 -10.44 -19.57 -5.76
CA LYS A 26 -10.74 -18.58 -6.79
C LYS A 26 -10.15 -17.21 -6.48
N TRP A 27 -10.22 -16.75 -5.22
CA TRP A 27 -9.56 -15.53 -4.80
C TRP A 27 -8.04 -15.62 -4.95
N LEU A 28 -7.44 -16.78 -4.63
CA LEU A 28 -6.01 -17.01 -4.81
C LEU A 28 -5.61 -17.03 -6.30
N GLU A 29 -6.43 -17.62 -7.17
CA GLU A 29 -6.24 -17.58 -8.62
C GLU A 29 -6.21 -16.12 -9.11
N TRP A 30 -7.19 -15.30 -8.73
CA TRP A 30 -7.22 -13.89 -9.09
C TRP A 30 -6.05 -13.09 -8.52
N ALA A 31 -5.62 -13.40 -7.29
CA ALA A 31 -4.44 -12.78 -6.70
C ALA A 31 -3.18 -13.10 -7.51
N LYS A 32 -2.99 -14.35 -7.97
CA LYS A 32 -1.89 -14.75 -8.85
C LYS A 32 -1.95 -14.02 -10.21
N ILE A 33 -3.14 -13.90 -10.79
CA ILE A 33 -3.33 -13.16 -12.04
C ILE A 33 -2.99 -11.68 -11.85
N ALA A 34 -3.48 -11.04 -10.79
CA ALA A 34 -3.14 -9.65 -10.49
C ALA A 34 -1.64 -9.47 -10.23
N TRP A 35 -1.02 -10.40 -9.50
CA TRP A 35 0.40 -10.41 -9.21
C TRP A 35 1.26 -10.44 -10.47
N SER A 36 0.80 -11.09 -11.55
CA SER A 36 1.52 -11.15 -12.84
C SER A 36 1.86 -9.78 -13.43
N TYR A 37 1.23 -8.70 -12.98
CA TYR A 37 1.64 -7.35 -13.31
C TYR A 37 3.07 -7.03 -12.83
N PHE A 38 3.49 -7.55 -11.69
CA PHE A 38 4.81 -7.32 -11.10
C PHE A 38 5.88 -8.31 -11.59
N GLU A 39 5.62 -9.02 -12.68
CA GLU A 39 6.65 -9.74 -13.41
C GLU A 39 7.61 -8.76 -14.11
N PRO A 40 8.93 -9.03 -14.12
CA PRO A 40 9.91 -8.22 -14.84
C PRO A 40 9.51 -7.99 -16.30
N GLY A 41 9.51 -6.73 -16.72
CA GLY A 41 9.19 -6.31 -18.09
C GLY A 41 7.68 -6.15 -18.37
N VAL A 42 6.80 -6.61 -17.48
CA VAL A 42 5.35 -6.39 -17.62
C VAL A 42 4.95 -5.06 -17.00
N GLY A 43 5.05 -4.98 -15.68
CA GLY A 43 4.79 -3.77 -14.88
C GLY A 43 5.96 -3.42 -13.98
N LEU A 44 6.92 -4.32 -13.81
CA LEU A 44 8.13 -4.11 -13.02
C LEU A 44 9.31 -3.81 -13.95
N SER A 45 10.09 -2.77 -13.63
CA SER A 45 11.39 -2.56 -14.28
C SER A 45 12.32 -3.74 -13.97
N PRO A 46 12.85 -4.45 -14.99
CA PRO A 46 13.85 -5.51 -14.76
C PRO A 46 15.14 -4.98 -14.13
N GLU A 47 15.49 -3.73 -14.44
CA GLU A 47 16.74 -3.10 -14.02
C GLU A 47 16.69 -2.69 -12.56
N THR A 48 15.62 -1.98 -12.16
CA THR A 48 15.55 -1.37 -10.83
C THR A 48 14.67 -2.15 -9.84
N GLY A 49 13.78 -3.02 -10.33
CA GLY A 49 12.75 -3.67 -9.52
C GLY A 49 11.68 -2.71 -8.99
N ILE A 50 11.52 -1.53 -9.60
CA ILE A 50 10.47 -0.55 -9.28
C ILE A 50 9.31 -0.68 -10.29
N PRO A 51 8.04 -0.65 -9.84
CA PRO A 51 6.90 -0.79 -10.72
C PRO A 51 6.61 0.49 -11.50
N ARG A 52 5.96 0.34 -12.64
CA ARG A 52 5.26 1.41 -13.35
C ARG A 52 3.87 1.59 -12.72
N ALA A 53 3.28 2.77 -12.84
CA ALA A 53 1.91 3.03 -12.37
C ALA A 53 0.87 2.31 -13.26
N SER A 54 1.18 2.12 -14.54
CA SER A 54 0.39 1.27 -15.44
C SER A 54 1.23 0.77 -16.62
N ARG A 55 0.69 -0.16 -17.41
CA ARG A 55 1.36 -0.64 -18.64
C ARG A 55 1.62 0.47 -19.67
N ARG A 56 0.77 1.50 -19.72
CA ARG A 56 0.84 2.58 -20.74
C ARG A 56 1.51 3.85 -20.23
N PHE A 57 1.74 3.97 -18.93
CA PHE A 57 2.33 5.15 -18.31
C PHE A 57 3.59 4.77 -17.55
N ILE A 58 4.75 5.12 -18.13
CA ILE A 58 6.06 4.83 -17.56
C ILE A 58 6.39 5.92 -16.53
N GLY A 59 5.90 5.74 -15.32
CA GLY A 59 6.16 6.61 -14.18
C GLY A 59 5.72 5.92 -12.90
N VAL A 60 6.25 6.34 -11.75
CA VAL A 60 5.91 5.77 -10.45
C VAL A 60 5.71 6.89 -9.42
N THR A 61 4.62 6.81 -8.66
CA THR A 61 4.29 7.73 -7.57
C THR A 61 4.42 7.05 -6.21
N ASP A 62 4.37 7.82 -5.13
CA ASP A 62 4.30 7.26 -3.77
C ASP A 62 3.04 6.39 -3.57
N TRP A 63 1.95 6.67 -4.30
CA TRP A 63 0.76 5.82 -4.30
C TRP A 63 1.04 4.42 -4.82
N ASP A 64 1.75 4.34 -5.94
CA ASP A 64 2.11 3.08 -6.61
C ASP A 64 3.09 2.26 -5.77
N LEU A 65 4.11 2.91 -5.20
CA LEU A 65 5.07 2.27 -4.29
C LEU A 65 4.37 1.70 -3.05
N GLY A 66 3.45 2.47 -2.45
CA GLY A 66 2.66 1.99 -1.31
C GLY A 66 1.79 0.80 -1.68
N GLY A 67 1.19 0.80 -2.87
CA GLY A 67 0.47 -0.35 -3.41
C GLY A 67 1.36 -1.58 -3.58
N TYR A 68 2.55 -1.40 -4.12
CA TYR A 68 3.50 -2.49 -4.38
C TYR A 68 4.05 -3.11 -3.08
N ILE A 69 4.40 -2.30 -2.08
CA ILE A 69 4.82 -2.82 -0.76
C ILE A 69 3.73 -3.70 -0.15
N ILE A 70 2.48 -3.23 -0.14
CA ILE A 70 1.35 -4.02 0.39
C ILE A 70 1.16 -5.30 -0.44
N ALA A 71 1.26 -5.21 -1.77
CA ALA A 71 1.15 -6.37 -2.63
C ALA A 71 2.23 -7.42 -2.34
N ILE A 72 3.50 -7.01 -2.13
CA ILE A 72 4.60 -7.91 -1.77
C ILE A 72 4.29 -8.65 -0.47
N VAL A 73 3.88 -7.92 0.57
CA VAL A 73 3.54 -8.52 1.87
C VAL A 73 2.41 -9.54 1.72
N CYS A 74 1.33 -9.19 1.01
CA CYS A 74 0.22 -10.10 0.78
C CYS A 74 0.63 -11.32 -0.06
N ALA A 75 1.46 -11.14 -1.09
CA ALA A 75 1.93 -12.22 -1.94
C ALA A 75 2.84 -13.19 -1.19
N GLU A 76 3.70 -12.71 -0.28
CA GLU A 76 4.49 -13.56 0.63
C GLU A 76 3.56 -14.35 1.55
N LEU A 77 2.59 -13.69 2.20
CA LEU A 77 1.63 -14.32 3.12
C LEU A 77 0.76 -15.38 2.46
N MET A 78 0.40 -15.19 1.19
CA MET A 78 -0.39 -16.14 0.40
C MET A 78 0.47 -17.21 -0.30
N GLY A 79 1.80 -17.16 -0.17
CA GLY A 79 2.71 -18.09 -0.84
C GLY A 79 2.75 -17.95 -2.37
N ILE A 80 2.37 -16.79 -2.91
CA ILE A 80 2.48 -16.47 -4.34
C ILE A 80 3.95 -16.26 -4.73
N ILE A 81 4.74 -15.68 -3.83
CA ILE A 81 6.19 -15.52 -3.98
C ILE A 81 6.91 -16.11 -2.76
N PRO A 82 8.15 -16.61 -2.92
CA PRO A 82 8.97 -16.96 -1.79
C PRO A 82 9.41 -15.71 -1.02
N LYS A 83 9.75 -15.88 0.26
CA LYS A 83 10.35 -14.83 1.07
C LYS A 83 11.71 -14.41 0.51
N GLU A 84 12.60 -15.39 0.31
CA GLU A 84 13.99 -15.18 -0.07
C GLU A 84 14.20 -15.45 -1.57
N GLY A 85 15.39 -15.10 -2.05
CA GLY A 85 15.84 -15.33 -3.43
C GLY A 85 15.52 -14.18 -4.39
N PRO A 86 16.08 -14.24 -5.63
CA PRO A 86 15.81 -13.23 -6.65
C PRO A 86 14.31 -13.11 -6.92
N LEU A 87 13.78 -11.89 -6.93
CA LEU A 87 12.34 -11.60 -7.07
C LEU A 87 11.45 -12.18 -5.96
N GLY A 88 12.04 -12.68 -4.87
CA GLY A 88 11.33 -12.96 -3.62
C GLY A 88 10.92 -11.67 -2.91
N ALA A 89 10.18 -11.81 -1.82
CA ALA A 89 9.69 -10.67 -1.05
C ALA A 89 10.84 -9.78 -0.54
N ASP A 90 11.91 -10.38 -0.04
CA ASP A 90 13.04 -9.68 0.57
C ASP A 90 13.83 -8.87 -0.47
N ASP A 91 14.10 -9.45 -1.64
CA ASP A 91 14.76 -8.78 -2.76
C ASP A 91 13.93 -7.58 -3.26
N ARG A 92 12.61 -7.75 -3.37
CA ARG A 92 11.71 -6.68 -3.82
C ARG A 92 11.60 -5.55 -2.80
N ILE A 93 11.47 -5.87 -1.52
CA ILE A 93 11.44 -4.88 -0.44
C ILE A 93 12.79 -4.14 -0.35
N GLU A 94 13.91 -4.85 -0.47
CA GLU A 94 15.24 -4.22 -0.47
C GLU A 94 15.35 -3.15 -1.56
N LYS A 95 14.96 -3.47 -2.80
CA LYS A 95 14.99 -2.52 -3.91
C LYS A 95 14.11 -1.29 -3.67
N VAL A 96 12.91 -1.48 -3.12
CA VAL A 96 12.01 -0.38 -2.78
C VAL A 96 12.59 0.50 -1.66
N LEU A 97 13.08 -0.09 -0.58
CA LEU A 97 13.65 0.68 0.53
C LEU A 97 14.93 1.42 0.09
N HIS A 98 15.80 0.75 -0.66
CA HIS A 98 16.99 1.38 -1.23
C HIS A 98 16.64 2.59 -2.09
N PHE A 99 15.64 2.47 -2.97
CA PHE A 99 15.15 3.61 -3.75
C PHE A 99 14.62 4.74 -2.86
N LEU A 100 13.82 4.45 -1.83
CA LEU A 100 13.31 5.49 -0.93
C LEU A 100 14.42 6.19 -0.12
N GLU A 101 15.49 5.47 0.22
CA GLU A 101 16.67 6.00 0.89
C GLU A 101 17.47 6.96 0.00
N THR A 102 17.62 6.62 -1.29
CA THR A 102 18.54 7.30 -2.20
C THR A 102 17.88 8.28 -3.15
N ARG A 103 16.56 8.17 -3.42
CA ARG A 103 15.83 9.00 -4.38
C ARG A 103 16.09 10.49 -4.18
N ASP A 104 16.21 11.22 -5.28
CA ASP A 104 16.31 12.66 -5.23
C ASP A 104 15.01 13.27 -4.70
N LEU A 105 15.17 14.24 -3.80
CA LEU A 105 14.06 15.03 -3.29
C LEU A 105 14.05 16.38 -4.01
N THR A 106 12.88 16.98 -4.12
CA THR A 106 12.74 18.36 -4.58
C THR A 106 13.52 19.33 -3.67
N PRO A 107 13.79 20.58 -4.10
CA PRO A 107 14.43 21.60 -3.26
C PRO A 107 13.71 21.86 -1.93
N TYR A 108 12.43 21.49 -1.81
CA TYR A 108 11.63 21.59 -0.59
C TYR A 108 11.80 20.41 0.37
N ARG A 109 12.75 19.49 0.09
CA ARG A 109 12.95 18.22 0.80
C ARG A 109 11.70 17.33 0.82
N LEU A 110 10.85 17.48 -0.19
CA LEU A 110 9.70 16.63 -0.43
C LEU A 110 9.97 15.68 -1.59
N PRO A 111 9.37 14.49 -1.62
CA PRO A 111 9.42 13.62 -2.78
C PRO A 111 8.88 14.34 -4.02
N ALA A 112 9.49 14.09 -5.17
CA ALA A 112 8.89 14.46 -6.45
C ALA A 112 7.55 13.74 -6.63
N ARG A 113 6.66 14.36 -7.41
CA ARG A 113 5.34 13.80 -7.74
C ARG A 113 5.45 12.49 -8.49
N LEU A 114 6.48 12.36 -9.32
CA LEU A 114 6.66 11.24 -10.22
C LEU A 114 8.14 10.95 -10.40
N TYR A 115 8.50 9.68 -10.43
CA TYR A 115 9.84 9.21 -10.78
C TYR A 115 9.79 8.32 -12.03
N ASN A 116 10.92 8.19 -12.71
CA ASN A 116 11.09 7.21 -13.76
C ASN A 116 11.44 5.85 -13.14
N PRO A 117 10.62 4.81 -13.26
CA PRO A 117 10.93 3.50 -12.67
C PRO A 117 12.16 2.84 -13.30
N GLU A 118 12.60 3.26 -14.50
CA GLU A 118 13.78 2.67 -15.15
C GLU A 118 15.09 3.35 -14.74
N THR A 119 15.07 4.65 -14.40
CA THR A 119 16.28 5.42 -14.06
C THR A 119 16.31 5.92 -12.61
N LEU A 120 15.17 5.85 -11.92
CA LEU A 120 14.92 6.37 -10.57
C LEU A 120 14.97 7.90 -10.44
N ASP A 121 15.18 8.61 -11.54
CA ASP A 121 15.19 10.08 -11.57
C ASP A 121 13.79 10.68 -11.41
N PRO A 122 13.66 11.85 -10.78
CA PRO A 122 12.41 12.60 -10.76
C PRO A 122 12.00 13.05 -12.17
N LYS A 123 10.69 13.01 -12.44
CA LYS A 123 10.10 13.54 -13.67
C LYS A 123 9.56 14.95 -13.42
N GLY A 124 10.46 15.93 -13.53
CA GLY A 124 10.19 17.34 -13.26
C GLY A 124 10.27 17.71 -11.77
N ASP A 125 9.92 18.94 -11.45
CA ASP A 125 10.15 19.54 -10.13
C ASP A 125 8.90 19.60 -9.24
N ASP A 126 7.77 19.06 -9.71
CA ASP A 126 6.53 19.01 -8.95
C ASP A 126 6.71 18.15 -7.69
N ILE A 127 6.19 18.64 -6.56
CA ILE A 127 6.15 17.85 -5.32
C ILE A 127 5.00 16.83 -5.34
N THR A 128 5.17 15.74 -4.58
CA THR A 128 4.10 14.78 -4.27
C THR A 128 2.90 15.44 -3.57
N ASN A 129 1.82 14.68 -3.43
CA ASN A 129 0.60 15.11 -2.74
C ASN A 129 0.31 14.26 -1.50
N VAL A 130 -0.64 14.72 -0.67
CA VAL A 130 -0.99 14.07 0.60
C VAL A 130 -1.62 12.68 0.41
N SER A 131 -2.30 12.41 -0.70
CA SER A 131 -2.91 11.11 -0.96
C SER A 131 -1.83 10.06 -1.25
N ASP A 132 -0.89 10.39 -2.14
CA ASP A 132 0.20 9.49 -2.53
C ASP A 132 1.13 9.25 -1.34
N SER A 133 1.54 10.32 -0.66
CA SER A 133 2.37 10.24 0.54
C SER A 133 1.70 9.44 1.65
N GLY A 134 0.41 9.70 1.92
CA GLY A 134 -0.30 9.00 2.98
C GLY A 134 -0.44 7.50 2.71
N ARG A 135 -0.67 7.08 1.45
CA ARG A 135 -0.69 5.66 1.09
C ARG A 135 0.67 5.00 1.25
N LEU A 136 1.76 5.67 0.84
CA LEU A 136 3.12 5.16 1.09
C LEU A 136 3.40 4.99 2.57
N LEU A 137 3.06 5.99 3.40
CA LEU A 137 3.26 5.93 4.84
C LEU A 137 2.46 4.77 5.46
N ILE A 138 1.21 4.55 5.06
CA ILE A 138 0.43 3.37 5.51
C ILE A 138 1.18 2.08 5.17
N ALA A 139 1.65 1.94 3.92
CA ALA A 139 2.35 0.75 3.47
C ALA A 139 3.66 0.51 4.23
N LEU A 140 4.44 1.56 4.48
CA LEU A 140 5.66 1.51 5.29
C LEU A 140 5.36 1.13 6.75
N TYR A 141 4.26 1.63 7.32
CA TYR A 141 3.86 1.22 8.66
C TYR A 141 3.42 -0.26 8.71
N ILE A 142 2.67 -0.73 7.72
CA ILE A 142 2.31 -2.15 7.58
C ILE A 142 3.58 -3.00 7.47
N LEU A 143 4.53 -2.62 6.61
CA LEU A 143 5.80 -3.30 6.45
C LEU A 143 6.60 -3.30 7.76
N LYS A 144 6.67 -2.18 8.48
CA LYS A 144 7.32 -2.07 9.79
C LYS A 144 6.71 -3.02 10.83
N LYS A 145 5.40 -3.27 10.77
CA LYS A 145 4.73 -4.26 11.65
C LYS A 145 4.98 -5.69 11.22
N TYR A 146 5.03 -5.94 9.93
CA TYR A 146 5.24 -7.27 9.36
C TYR A 146 6.71 -7.71 9.44
N ARG A 147 7.66 -6.77 9.32
CA ARG A 147 9.12 -6.95 9.31
C ARG A 147 9.77 -6.00 10.33
N PRO A 148 9.69 -6.30 11.64
CA PRO A 148 10.20 -5.41 12.69
C PRO A 148 11.70 -5.14 12.61
N ASP A 149 12.46 -6.03 11.96
CA ASP A 149 13.88 -5.85 11.62
C ASP A 149 14.13 -4.62 10.74
N LEU A 150 13.16 -4.22 9.90
CA LEU A 150 13.24 -3.05 9.03
C LEU A 150 12.77 -1.74 9.71
N ALA A 151 12.28 -1.81 10.96
CA ALA A 151 11.62 -0.68 11.63
C ALA A 151 12.47 0.59 11.67
N LYS A 152 13.74 0.47 12.11
CA LYS A 152 14.66 1.61 12.20
C LYS A 152 14.98 2.19 10.82
N ARG A 153 15.12 1.34 9.81
CA ARG A 153 15.39 1.76 8.43
C ARG A 153 14.22 2.56 7.86
N ILE A 154 13.00 2.07 8.07
CA ILE A 154 11.77 2.75 7.67
C ILE A 154 11.62 4.11 8.38
N ASP A 155 11.89 4.18 9.68
CA ASP A 155 11.83 5.46 10.42
C ASP A 155 12.83 6.49 9.85
N ASN A 156 14.04 6.05 9.49
CA ASN A 156 15.03 6.91 8.87
C ASN A 156 14.61 7.39 7.47
N ILE A 157 14.00 6.51 6.66
CA ILE A 157 13.44 6.87 5.34
C ILE A 157 12.40 7.98 5.50
N VAL A 158 11.46 7.82 6.44
CA VAL A 158 10.41 8.81 6.67
C VAL A 158 10.99 10.11 7.20
N ALA A 159 12.01 10.06 8.07
CA ALA A 159 12.67 11.25 8.61
C ALA A 159 13.49 12.05 7.59
N ARG A 160 13.90 11.44 6.46
CA ARG A 160 14.67 12.11 5.41
C ARG A 160 13.85 13.18 4.67
N ALA A 161 12.57 12.90 4.45
CA ALA A 161 11.62 13.78 3.76
C ALA A 161 10.81 14.64 4.73
N ASP A 162 10.52 15.88 4.34
CA ASP A 162 9.78 16.86 5.16
C ASP A 162 8.25 16.62 5.14
N TYR A 163 7.80 15.42 5.54
CA TYR A 163 6.36 15.11 5.58
C TYR A 163 5.58 16.02 6.54
N ALA A 164 6.24 16.64 7.51
CA ALA A 164 5.67 17.67 8.36
C ALA A 164 5.13 18.86 7.54
N ARG A 165 5.87 19.31 6.52
CA ARG A 165 5.42 20.36 5.58
C ARG A 165 4.13 19.98 4.85
N LEU A 166 3.97 18.72 4.44
CA LEU A 166 2.71 18.26 3.83
C LEU A 166 1.58 18.14 4.86
N ALA A 167 1.88 17.66 6.06
CA ALA A 167 0.93 17.51 7.15
C ALA A 167 0.32 18.86 7.58
N ASP A 168 1.13 19.92 7.61
CA ASP A 168 0.71 21.27 8.03
C ASP A 168 0.05 22.09 6.88
N ASN A 169 0.17 21.64 5.64
CA ASN A 169 -0.31 22.42 4.49
C ASN A 169 -1.81 22.28 4.25
N HIS A 170 -2.59 23.26 4.74
CA HIS A 170 -4.04 23.32 4.54
C HIS A 170 -4.50 23.18 3.08
N ALA A 171 -3.76 23.74 2.11
CA ALA A 171 -4.12 23.66 0.69
C ALA A 171 -3.91 22.26 0.13
N ALA A 172 -2.83 21.58 0.54
CA ALA A 172 -2.56 20.20 0.14
C ALA A 172 -3.69 19.25 0.57
N TRP A 173 -4.25 19.45 1.77
CA TRP A 173 -5.38 18.65 2.26
C TRP A 173 -6.73 18.97 1.59
N ARG A 174 -6.83 19.97 0.70
CA ARG A 174 -8.05 20.21 -0.09
C ARG A 174 -8.12 19.32 -1.35
N THR A 175 -7.04 18.67 -1.74
CA THR A 175 -6.99 17.81 -2.93
C THR A 175 -7.48 16.38 -2.67
N THR A 176 -7.81 16.05 -1.42
CA THR A 176 -8.34 14.75 -1.00
C THR A 176 -9.65 14.92 -0.22
N ALA A 177 -10.57 13.96 -0.34
CA ALA A 177 -11.92 14.07 0.21
C ALA A 177 -12.50 12.72 0.65
N GLY A 178 -13.61 12.79 1.40
CA GLY A 178 -14.38 11.63 1.82
C GLY A 178 -13.54 10.56 2.55
N PHE A 179 -13.85 9.30 2.28
CA PHE A 179 -13.16 8.18 2.90
C PHE A 179 -11.66 8.15 2.58
N TYR A 180 -11.26 8.59 1.37
CA TYR A 180 -9.85 8.64 1.01
C TYR A 180 -9.04 9.61 1.86
N LYS A 181 -9.61 10.78 2.18
CA LYS A 181 -8.99 11.75 3.11
C LYS A 181 -8.76 11.12 4.48
N TYR A 182 -9.77 10.43 5.01
CA TYR A 182 -9.67 9.71 6.27
C TYR A 182 -8.61 8.59 6.23
N TYR A 183 -8.62 7.81 5.15
CA TYR A 183 -7.67 6.72 4.93
C TYR A 183 -6.23 7.24 4.93
N VAL A 184 -5.90 8.20 4.07
CA VAL A 184 -4.51 8.68 3.92
C VAL A 184 -4.01 9.44 5.16
N ALA A 185 -4.91 10.05 5.94
CA ALA A 185 -4.57 10.68 7.22
C ALA A 185 -4.00 9.69 8.25
N HIS A 186 -4.38 8.41 8.18
CA HIS A 186 -3.80 7.39 9.05
C HIS A 186 -2.32 7.17 8.78
N GLY A 187 -1.87 7.26 7.53
CA GLY A 187 -0.45 7.19 7.19
C GLY A 187 0.37 8.26 7.92
N PHE A 188 -0.11 9.51 7.87
CA PHE A 188 0.50 10.61 8.61
C PHE A 188 0.47 10.39 10.13
N LYS A 189 -0.66 9.94 10.67
CA LYS A 189 -0.81 9.61 12.09
C LYS A 189 0.19 8.56 12.57
N PHE A 190 0.42 7.49 11.80
CA PHE A 190 1.32 6.41 12.18
C PHE A 190 2.77 6.84 12.39
N PHE A 191 3.16 8.00 11.84
CA PHE A 191 4.48 8.61 12.02
C PHE A 191 4.45 9.91 12.84
N GLY A 192 3.37 10.15 13.61
CA GLY A 192 3.30 11.26 14.59
C GLY A 192 2.99 12.63 13.99
N PHE A 193 2.40 12.68 12.80
CA PHE A 193 1.97 13.92 12.16
C PHE A 193 0.51 14.29 12.48
N ASP A 194 -0.17 13.56 13.37
CA ASP A 194 -1.55 13.82 13.79
C ASP A 194 -1.73 15.07 14.66
N LYS A 195 -0.63 15.64 15.16
CA LYS A 195 -0.62 16.96 15.81
C LYS A 195 -0.92 18.14 14.87
N TYR A 196 -0.75 17.95 13.55
CA TYR A 196 -1.02 19.00 12.57
C TYR A 196 -2.52 19.10 12.30
N TYR A 197 -3.07 20.31 12.40
CA TYR A 197 -4.51 20.54 12.32
C TYR A 197 -5.17 19.95 11.05
N PRO A 198 -4.58 20.03 9.84
CA PRO A 198 -5.17 19.40 8.67
C PRO A 198 -5.30 17.87 8.79
N VAL A 199 -4.31 17.20 9.39
CA VAL A 199 -4.32 15.75 9.64
C VAL A 199 -5.36 15.41 10.70
N GLU A 200 -5.36 16.12 11.83
CA GLU A 200 -6.32 15.93 12.91
C GLU A 200 -7.76 16.05 12.39
N LYS A 201 -8.03 17.06 11.57
CA LYS A 201 -9.33 17.28 10.95
C LYS A 201 -9.69 16.15 9.98
N ALA A 202 -8.75 15.71 9.13
CA ALA A 202 -8.96 14.62 8.19
C ALA A 202 -9.28 13.28 8.88
N LEU A 203 -8.68 13.01 10.05
CA LEU A 203 -8.98 11.82 10.86
C LEU A 203 -10.42 11.81 11.40
N LYS A 204 -11.08 12.96 11.52
CA LYS A 204 -12.47 13.08 11.97
C LYS A 204 -13.49 12.92 10.83
N THR A 205 -13.05 12.95 9.57
CA THR A 205 -13.94 12.90 8.40
C THR A 205 -14.80 11.62 8.34
N PHE A 206 -14.32 10.47 8.86
CA PHE A 206 -15.13 9.25 8.86
C PHE A 206 -16.37 9.34 9.77
N GLU A 207 -16.27 10.03 10.90
CA GLU A 207 -17.42 10.26 11.78
C GLU A 207 -18.42 11.24 11.17
N GLU A 208 -17.99 12.13 10.27
CA GLU A 208 -18.88 12.98 9.48
C GLU A 208 -19.63 12.15 8.43
N ILE A 209 -18.91 11.28 7.70
CA ILE A 209 -19.48 10.37 6.69
C ILE A 209 -20.52 9.43 7.32
N LYS A 210 -20.22 8.83 8.48
CA LYS A 210 -21.17 7.98 9.21
C LYS A 210 -22.46 8.71 9.60
N LYS A 211 -22.42 10.03 9.71
CA LYS A 211 -23.57 10.89 10.02
C LYS A 211 -24.28 11.43 8.76
N GLY A 212 -23.91 10.95 7.57
CA GLY A 212 -24.48 11.39 6.29
C GLY A 212 -24.12 12.82 5.90
N LYS A 213 -22.99 13.33 6.39
CA LYS A 213 -22.47 14.66 6.08
C LYS A 213 -21.33 14.63 5.08
#